data_AF-A0A0N4XS01-F1
#
_entry.id   AF-A0A0N4XS01-F1
#
_cell.length_a   1.000
_cell.length_b   1.000
_cell.length_c   1.000
_cell.angle_alpha   90.00
_cell.angle_beta   90.00
_cell.angle_gamma   90.00
#
_symmetry.space_group_name_H-M   'P 1'
#
loop_
_entity.id
_entity.type
_entity.pdbx_description
1 polymer ?
#
loop_
_entity_poly.entity_id
_entity_poly.type
_entity_poly.pdbx_seq_one_letter_code
_entity_poly.pdbx_strand_id
1 'polypeptide(L)'
;MGMPLMSIASVTLGQLALSAFSNSQGRVTQGFMDLNGNSSTPKQFETAVIQSCFLYLSLGCGVFLAGTVQTTCFIVVCENLVNRLRRKFFKAILHQDIAWFDKNNSGELATKLFELDGFLGLTRLSF
;
A
#
# COMPACT_ATOMS: atom_id res chain seq x y z
N MET A 1 -15.56 -0.93 -12.42
CA MET A 1 -16.25 -0.58 -11.17
C MET A 1 -15.50 -1.03 -9.90
N GLY A 2 -14.68 -2.09 -9.91
CA GLY A 2 -14.00 -2.57 -8.68
C GLY A 2 -12.68 -1.89 -8.24
N MET A 3 -11.93 -1.26 -9.16
CA MET A 3 -10.61 -0.67 -8.84
C MET A 3 -10.61 0.47 -7.80
N PRO A 4 -11.56 1.42 -7.77
CA PRO A 4 -11.54 2.49 -6.77
C PRO A 4 -11.82 1.96 -5.35
N LEU A 5 -12.65 0.92 -5.22
CA LEU A 5 -12.96 0.30 -3.93
C LEU A 5 -11.71 -0.36 -3.31
N MET A 6 -10.87 -0.99 -4.13
CA MET A 6 -9.65 -1.65 -3.63
C MET A 6 -8.57 -0.67 -3.16
N SER A 7 -8.50 0.52 -3.75
CA SER A 7 -7.62 1.60 -3.29
C SER A 7 -8.04 2.11 -1.91
N ILE A 8 -9.34 2.28 -1.68
CA ILE A 8 -9.86 2.65 -0.36
C ILE A 8 -9.59 1.53 0.67
N ALA A 9 -9.70 0.27 0.25
CA ALA A 9 -9.39 -0.88 1.11
C ALA A 9 -7.91 -0.92 1.55
N SER A 10 -6.94 -0.57 0.71
CA SER A 10 -5.52 -0.53 1.13
C SER A 10 -5.21 0.59 2.11
N VAL A 11 -5.76 1.77 1.87
CA VAL A 11 -5.59 2.93 2.77
C VAL A 11 -6.19 2.64 4.15
N THR A 12 -7.40 2.08 4.18
CA THR A 12 -8.09 1.74 5.43
C THR A 12 -7.41 0.61 6.20
N LEU A 13 -6.87 -0.41 5.52
CA LEU A 13 -6.09 -1.47 6.16
C LEU A 13 -4.81 -0.93 6.82
N GLY A 14 -4.10 -0.01 6.15
CA GLY A 14 -2.92 0.66 6.72
C GLY A 14 -3.26 1.50 7.96
N GLN A 15 -4.36 2.26 7.92
CA GLN A 15 -4.83 3.04 9.06
C GLN A 15 -5.23 2.15 10.25
N LEU A 16 -5.95 1.05 10.01
CA LEU A 16 -6.33 0.07 11.02
C LEU A 16 -5.12 -0.57 11.70
N ALA A 17 -4.08 -0.93 10.93
CA ALA A 17 -2.83 -1.46 11.48
C ALA A 17 -2.16 -0.46 12.43
N LEU A 18 -2.14 0.82 12.07
CA LEU A 18 -1.58 1.88 12.90
C LEU A 18 -2.41 2.11 14.18
N SER A 19 -3.74 2.07 14.08
CA SER A 19 -4.64 2.16 15.24
C SER A 19 -4.45 0.98 16.21
N ALA A 20 -4.29 -0.24 15.69
CA ALA A 20 -4.05 -1.43 16.51
C ALA A 20 -2.69 -1.37 17.23
N PHE A 21 -1.64 -0.88 16.56
CA PHE A 21 -0.33 -0.66 17.16
C PHE A 21 -0.35 0.44 18.23
N SER A 22 -1.10 1.52 18.01
CA SER A 22 -1.27 2.57 19.01
C SER A 22 -1.97 2.05 20.27
N ASN A 23 -2.99 1.20 20.12
CA ASN A 23 -3.69 0.57 21.24
C ASN A 23 -2.77 -0.36 22.07
N SER A 24 -1.95 -1.19 21.42
CA SER A 24 -1.03 -2.08 22.14
C SER A 24 0.00 -1.29 22.94
N GLN A 25 0.51 -0.18 22.41
CA GLN A 25 1.44 0.70 23.13
C GLN A 25 0.76 1.40 24.32
N GLY A 26 -0.49 1.82 24.15
CA GLY A 26 -1.29 2.35 25.25
C GLY A 26 -1.39 1.36 26.42
N ARG A 27 -1.65 0.08 26.14
CA ARG A 27 -1.74 -0.97 27.17
C ARG A 27 -0.42 -1.21 27.90
N VAL A 28 0.72 -1.15 27.20
CA VAL A 28 2.04 -1.26 27.83
C VAL A 28 2.28 -0.07 28.77
N THR A 29 2.01 1.16 28.31
CA THR A 29 2.17 2.37 29.12
C THR A 29 1.30 2.36 30.37
N GLN A 30 0.05 1.88 30.29
CA GLN A 30 -0.82 1.70 31.46
C GLN A 30 -0.23 0.70 32.45
N GLY A 31 0.28 -0.44 31.97
CA GLY A 31 0.96 -1.42 32.82
C GLY A 31 2.18 -0.85 33.57
N PHE A 32 2.90 0.10 32.97
CA PHE A 32 3.98 0.84 33.65
C PHE A 32 3.45 1.90 34.64
N MET A 33 2.37 2.60 34.32
CA MET A 33 1.73 3.59 35.21
C MET A 33 1.18 2.93 36.48
N ASP A 34 0.61 1.73 36.35
CA ASP A 34 0.04 0.94 37.44
C ASP A 34 1.11 0.40 38.41
N LEU A 35 2.35 0.22 37.94
CA LEU A 35 3.51 -0.07 38.78
C LEU A 35 3.97 1.15 39.59
N ASN A 36 4.00 2.32 38.96
CA ASN A 36 4.45 3.57 39.59
C ASN A 36 3.45 4.08 40.65
N GLY A 37 2.14 3.79 40.47
CA GLY A 37 1.06 4.17 41.37
C GLY A 37 0.88 3.29 42.63
N ASN A 38 1.85 2.42 42.96
CA ASN A 38 1.86 1.54 44.15
C ASN A 38 0.67 0.55 44.24
N SER A 39 0.02 0.23 43.12
CA SER A 39 -1.24 -0.56 43.09
C SER A 39 -1.09 -1.97 42.50
N SER A 40 0.12 -2.38 42.09
CA SER A 40 0.34 -3.63 41.34
C SER A 40 1.50 -4.45 41.90
N THR A 41 1.25 -5.74 42.16
CA THR A 41 2.30 -6.69 42.56
C THR A 41 3.25 -6.93 41.37
N PRO A 42 4.58 -6.99 41.55
CA PRO A 42 5.55 -7.17 40.44
C PRO A 42 5.27 -8.39 39.54
N LYS A 43 4.62 -9.43 40.06
CA LYS A 43 4.21 -10.63 39.30
C LYS A 43 3.11 -10.36 38.25
N GLN A 44 2.24 -9.38 38.48
CA GLN A 44 1.19 -9.01 37.52
C GLN A 44 1.79 -8.32 36.29
N PHE A 45 2.87 -7.55 36.48
CA PHE A 45 3.58 -6.90 35.38
C PHE A 45 4.29 -7.91 34.47
N GLU A 46 4.99 -8.90 35.03
CA GLU A 46 5.62 -9.96 34.22
C GLU A 46 4.61 -10.63 33.28
N THR A 47 3.41 -10.92 33.80
CA THR A 47 2.34 -11.55 33.01
C THR A 47 1.82 -10.60 31.92
N ALA A 48 1.66 -9.31 32.22
CA ALA A 48 1.21 -8.30 31.26
C ALA A 48 2.21 -8.05 30.12
N VAL A 49 3.52 -8.09 30.42
CA VAL A 49 4.60 -7.93 29.44
C VAL A 49 4.66 -9.14 28.50
N ILE A 50 4.58 -10.35 29.04
CA ILE A 50 4.55 -11.58 28.24
C ILE A 50 3.33 -11.57 27.31
N GLN A 51 2.16 -11.18 27.81
CA GLN A 51 0.95 -11.08 27.01
C GLN A 51 1.06 -10.03 25.89
N SER A 52 1.70 -8.89 26.17
CA SER A 52 1.95 -7.84 25.17
C SER A 52 2.88 -8.34 24.05
N CYS A 53 3.91 -9.10 24.41
CA CYS A 53 4.88 -9.66 23.47
C CYS A 53 4.20 -10.60 22.45
N PHE A 54 3.34 -11.52 22.92
CA PHE A 54 2.57 -12.39 22.01
C PHE A 54 1.61 -11.62 21.12
N LEU A 55 0.97 -10.55 21.63
CA LEU A 55 0.08 -9.70 20.83
C LEU A 55 0.83 -8.99 19.70
N TYR A 56 2.01 -8.43 19.97
CA TYR A 56 2.84 -7.79 18.95
C TYR A 56 3.24 -8.74 17.83
N LEU A 57 3.65 -9.97 18.19
CA LEU A 57 4.01 -10.98 17.22
C LEU A 57 2.83 -11.35 16.31
N SER A 58 1.65 -11.55 16.89
CA SER A 58 0.43 -11.88 16.15
C SER A 58 -0.06 -10.74 15.24
N LEU A 59 0.04 -9.49 15.69
CA LEU A 59 -0.31 -8.31 14.90
C LEU A 59 0.60 -8.15 13.68
N GLY A 60 1.91 -8.27 13.88
CA GLY A 60 2.89 -8.18 12.78
C GLY A 60 2.65 -9.25 11.73
N CYS A 61 2.44 -10.50 12.16
CA CYS A 61 2.14 -11.60 11.25
C CYS A 61 0.82 -11.38 10.48
N GLY A 62 -0.25 -10.95 11.18
CA GLY A 62 -1.55 -10.68 10.57
C GLY A 62 -1.49 -9.57 9.51
N VAL A 63 -0.82 -8.45 9.80
CA VAL A 63 -0.68 -7.33 8.85
C VAL A 63 0.17 -7.73 7.65
N PHE A 64 1.24 -8.50 7.86
CA PHE A 64 2.10 -8.98 6.77
C PHE A 64 1.34 -9.91 5.81
N LEU A 65 0.60 -10.88 6.35
CA LEU A 65 -0.21 -11.79 5.55
C LEU A 65 -1.34 -11.06 4.82
N ALA A 66 -2.06 -10.15 5.49
CA ALA A 66 -3.11 -9.36 4.87
C ALA A 66 -2.55 -8.47 3.73
N GLY A 67 -1.41 -7.82 3.95
CA GLY A 67 -0.77 -6.94 2.97
C GLY A 67 -0.22 -7.69 1.75
N THR A 68 0.35 -8.88 1.95
CA THR A 68 0.84 -9.72 0.84
C THR A 68 -0.31 -10.22 -0.03
N VAL A 69 -1.38 -10.77 0.56
CA VAL A 69 -2.57 -11.21 -0.17
C VAL A 69 -3.20 -10.06 -0.95
N GLN A 70 -3.30 -8.88 -0.34
CA GLN A 70 -3.83 -7.69 -0.99
C GLN A 70 -2.99 -7.28 -2.22
N THR A 71 -1.67 -7.25 -2.08
CA THR A 71 -0.75 -6.88 -3.16
C THR A 71 -0.82 -7.87 -4.32
N THR A 72 -0.82 -9.17 -4.02
CA THR A 72 -0.95 -10.23 -5.05
C THR A 72 -2.28 -10.12 -5.78
N CYS A 73 -3.39 -9.89 -5.06
CA CYS A 73 -4.69 -9.68 -5.67
C CYS A 73 -4.68 -8.49 -6.64
N PHE A 74 -4.05 -7.38 -6.24
CA PHE A 74 -3.94 -6.20 -7.09
C PHE A 74 -3.16 -6.47 -8.38
N ILE A 75 -2.04 -7.19 -8.30
CA ILE A 75 -1.23 -7.55 -9.47
C ILE A 75 -2.04 -8.36 -10.49
N VAL A 76 -2.80 -9.37 -10.01
CA VAL A 76 -3.65 -10.20 -10.88
C VAL A 76 -4.76 -9.36 -11.54
N VAL A 77 -5.35 -8.41 -10.82
CA VAL A 77 -6.35 -7.50 -11.38
C VAL A 77 -5.73 -6.56 -12.41
N CYS A 78 -4.54 -6.02 -12.14
CA CYS A 78 -3.80 -5.16 -13.06
C CYS A 78 -3.46 -5.88 -14.37
N GLU A 79 -3.02 -7.13 -14.31
CA GLU A 79 -2.71 -7.93 -15.49
C GLU A 79 -3.95 -8.11 -16.39
N ASN A 80 -5.08 -8.48 -15.78
CA ASN A 80 -6.34 -8.61 -16.48
C ASN A 80 -6.82 -7.29 -17.11
N LEU A 81 -6.63 -6.17 -16.40
CA LEU A 81 -6.94 -4.84 -16.91
C LEU A 81 -6.07 -4.50 -18.12
N VAL A 82 -4.76 -4.70 -18.03
CA VAL A 82 -3.81 -4.43 -19.11
C VAL A 82 -4.15 -5.29 -20.34
N ASN A 83 -4.49 -6.56 -20.15
CA ASN A 83 -4.89 -7.44 -21.25
C ASN A 83 -6.17 -6.98 -21.96
N ARG A 84 -7.16 -6.48 -21.21
CA ARG A 84 -8.38 -5.88 -21.79
C ARG A 84 -8.09 -4.55 -22.48
N LEU A 85 -7.22 -3.74 -21.88
CA LEU A 85 -6.79 -2.45 -22.40
C LEU A 85 -6.08 -2.63 -23.74
N ARG A 86 -5.10 -3.53 -23.83
CA ARG A 86 -4.38 -3.87 -25.07
C ARG A 86 -5.30 -4.27 -26.20
N ARG A 87 -6.30 -5.14 -25.94
CA ARG A 87 -7.28 -5.56 -26.97
C ARG A 87 -8.13 -4.39 -27.48
N LYS A 88 -8.58 -3.52 -26.57
CA LYS A 88 -9.37 -2.32 -26.94
C LYS A 88 -8.52 -1.30 -27.70
N PHE A 89 -7.29 -1.06 -27.27
CA PHE A 89 -6.34 -0.20 -27.96
C PHE A 89 -6.04 -0.71 -29.37
N PHE A 90 -5.75 -2.00 -29.53
CA PHE A 90 -5.45 -2.57 -30.84
C PHE A 90 -6.64 -2.47 -31.81
N LYS A 91 -7.86 -2.71 -31.30
CA LYS A 91 -9.10 -2.53 -32.08
C LYS A 91 -9.36 -1.08 -32.45
N ALA A 92 -9.04 -0.13 -31.57
CA ALA A 92 -9.19 1.30 -31.84
C ALA A 92 -8.15 1.78 -32.86
N ILE A 93 -6.89 1.37 -32.72
CA ILE A 93 -5.79 1.69 -33.65
C ILE A 93 -6.10 1.19 -35.07
N LEU A 94 -6.66 -0.03 -35.21
CA LEU A 94 -7.03 -0.56 -36.53
C LEU A 94 -8.25 0.12 -37.18
N HIS A 95 -9.08 0.82 -36.41
CA HIS A 95 -10.24 1.57 -36.93
C HIS A 95 -9.99 3.08 -37.05
N GLN A 96 -8.83 3.57 -36.60
CA GLN A 96 -8.46 4.97 -36.71
C GLN A 96 -7.73 5.16 -38.04
N ASP A 97 -8.22 6.06 -38.90
CA ASP A 97 -7.67 6.28 -40.25
C ASP A 97 -6.16 6.58 -40.22
N ILE A 98 -5.43 6.02 -41.19
CA ILE A 98 -3.96 6.16 -41.36
C ILE A 98 -3.50 7.64 -41.39
N ALA A 99 -4.41 8.56 -41.75
CA ALA A 99 -4.18 10.01 -41.79
C ALA A 99 -4.06 10.67 -40.41
N TRP A 100 -4.56 10.07 -39.33
CA TRP A 100 -4.32 10.53 -37.96
C TRP A 100 -2.99 10.00 -37.41
N PHE A 101 -2.58 8.81 -37.87
CA PHE A 101 -1.32 8.15 -37.48
C PHE A 101 -0.09 8.89 -38.00
N ASP A 102 -0.19 9.55 -39.15
CA ASP A 102 0.87 10.38 -39.74
C ASP A 102 1.00 11.76 -39.04
N LYS A 103 -0.08 12.26 -38.41
CA LYS A 103 -0.07 13.53 -37.64
C LYS A 103 0.26 13.37 -36.16
N ASN A 104 -0.17 12.28 -35.53
CA ASN A 104 0.13 11.95 -34.14
C ASN A 104 1.12 10.77 -34.12
N ASN A 105 2.38 11.06 -34.48
CA ASN A 105 3.46 10.09 -34.36
C ASN A 105 3.49 9.57 -32.91
N SER A 106 3.22 8.27 -32.73
CA SER A 106 3.17 7.60 -31.42
C SER A 106 4.49 7.77 -30.62
N GLY A 107 5.58 8.18 -31.29
CA GLY A 107 6.84 8.56 -30.68
C GLY A 107 6.81 9.86 -29.86
N GLU A 108 5.95 10.85 -30.14
CA GLU A 108 5.98 12.13 -29.43
C GLU A 108 5.56 11.97 -27.96
N LEU A 109 4.53 11.16 -27.69
CA LEU A 109 4.05 10.91 -26.33
C LEU A 109 5.02 10.02 -25.53
N ALA A 110 5.61 9.01 -26.17
CA ALA A 110 6.62 8.14 -25.54
C ALA A 110 7.91 8.92 -25.22
N THR A 111 8.32 9.82 -26.12
CA THR A 111 9.44 10.74 -25.89
C THR A 111 9.14 11.70 -24.75
N LYS A 112 7.93 12.27 -24.68
CA LYS A 112 7.52 13.15 -23.56
C LYS A 112 7.50 12.45 -22.21
N LEU A 113 7.10 11.18 -22.16
CA LEU A 113 7.10 10.38 -20.93
C LEU A 113 8.53 10.06 -20.45
N PHE A 114 9.40 9.66 -21.37
CA PHE A 114 10.82 9.40 -21.08
C PHE A 114 11.57 10.69 -20.68
N GLU A 115 11.23 11.81 -21.31
CA GLU A 115 11.76 13.14 -21.02
C GLU A 115 11.33 13.63 -19.62
N LEU A 116 10.11 13.29 -19.18
CA LEU A 116 9.61 13.61 -17.83
C LEU A 116 10.32 12.79 -16.73
N ASP A 117 10.63 11.52 -17.00
CA ASP A 117 11.44 10.68 -16.08
C ASP A 117 12.87 11.21 -15.94
N GLY A 118 13.48 11.68 -17.04
CA GLY A 118 14.80 12.32 -17.01
C GLY A 118 14.82 13.66 -16.25
N PHE A 119 13.76 14.47 -16.39
CA PHE A 119 13.64 15.76 -15.72
C PHE A 119 13.40 15.62 -14.21
N LEU A 120 12.60 14.64 -13.79
CA LEU A 120 12.39 14.30 -12.36
C LEU A 120 13.68 13.74 -11.71
N GLY A 121 14.50 13.01 -12.47
CA GLY A 121 15.81 12.54 -12.00
C GLY A 121 16.81 13.68 -11.73
N LEU A 122 16.81 14.72 -12.57
CA LEU A 122 17.69 15.88 -12.43
C LEU A 122 17.26 16.83 -11.30
N THR A 123 15.96 16.94 -11.00
CA THR A 123 15.49 17.70 -9.83
C THR A 123 15.76 17.00 -8.49
N ARG A 124 15.96 15.68 -8.49
CA ARG A 124 16.34 14.88 -7.32
C ARG A 124 17.83 14.94 -6.95
N LEU A 125 18.67 15.49 -7.83
CA LEU A 125 20.11 15.69 -7.65
C LEU A 125 20.51 17.15 -7.39
N SER A 126 19.55 18.08 -7.44
CA SER A 126 19.77 19.50 -7.20
C SER A 126 19.36 19.96 -5.79
N PHE A 127 19.09 19.01 -4.87
CA PHE A 127 18.90 19.23 -3.44
C PHE A 127 19.65 18.18 -2.61
#